data_AF-A0A9R0I4M2-F1
#
_entry.id   AF-A0A9R0I4M2-F1
#
_cell.length_a   1.000
_cell.length_b   1.000
_cell.length_c   1.000
_cell.angle_alpha   90.00
_cell.angle_beta   90.00
_cell.angle_gamma   90.00
#
_symmetry.space_group_name_H-M   'P 1'
#
loop_
_entity.id
_entity.type
_entity.pdbx_description
1 polymer ?
#
loop_
_entity_poly.entity_id
_entity_poly.type
_entity_poly.pdbx_seq_one_letter_code
_entity_poly.pdbx_strand_id
1 'polypeptide(L)'
;MKPKISNFIKATHVHEDQTRGASSTIKGTCWYMPPEYGQQGQFSVKSDVFSFGVLLLEIICGQMIGCFSEGEHGVNLLSYAWSKWSEGTALDVVDPTLDRIESHKTQ
;
A
#
# COMPACT_ATOMS: atom_id res chain seq x y z
N MET A 1 -6.81 16.18 -11.99
CA MET A 1 -7.51 14.94 -12.39
C MET A 1 -8.40 14.46 -11.25
N LYS A 2 -9.47 13.70 -11.51
CA LYS A 2 -10.36 13.11 -10.49
C LYS A 2 -10.18 11.58 -10.48
N PRO A 3 -9.57 10.98 -9.44
CA PRO A 3 -9.29 9.54 -9.41
C PRO A 3 -10.58 8.71 -9.34
N LYS A 4 -10.55 7.51 -9.94
CA LYS A 4 -11.64 6.52 -9.93
C LYS A 4 -11.04 5.13 -9.73
N ILE A 5 -11.67 4.32 -8.89
CA ILE A 5 -11.26 2.92 -8.65
C ILE A 5 -11.94 2.02 -9.69
N SER A 6 -11.21 1.07 -10.26
CA SER A 6 -11.69 0.10 -11.24
C SER A 6 -11.06 -1.27 -11.01
N ASN A 7 -11.41 -2.25 -11.85
CA ASN A 7 -10.89 -3.63 -11.81
C ASN A 7 -11.29 -4.45 -10.57
N PHE A 8 -12.61 -4.65 -10.40
CA PHE A 8 -13.18 -5.49 -9.34
C PHE A 8 -13.21 -6.99 -9.67
N ILE A 9 -12.42 -7.45 -10.65
CA ILE A 9 -12.41 -8.86 -11.10
C ILE A 9 -11.99 -9.83 -9.98
N LYS A 10 -11.18 -9.36 -9.04
CA LYS A 10 -10.74 -10.12 -7.85
C LYS A 10 -11.57 -9.82 -6.59
N ALA A 11 -12.61 -9.00 -6.69
CA ALA A 11 -13.48 -8.70 -5.55
C ALA A 11 -14.35 -9.93 -5.24
N THR A 12 -14.42 -10.28 -3.95
CA THR A 12 -15.27 -11.38 -3.48
C THR A 12 -16.48 -10.77 -2.79
N HIS A 13 -17.68 -11.10 -3.26
CA HIS A 13 -18.91 -10.77 -2.56
C HIS A 13 -19.07 -11.73 -1.37
N VAL A 14 -19.24 -11.16 -0.19
CA VAL A 14 -19.36 -11.90 1.08
C VAL A 14 -20.74 -11.55 1.66
N HIS A 15 -21.36 -12.49 2.37
CA HIS A 15 -22.68 -12.26 2.94
C HIS A 15 -22.66 -11.09 3.94
N GLU A 16 -23.75 -10.35 4.05
CA GLU A 16 -23.80 -9.05 4.75
C GLU A 16 -23.38 -9.14 6.23
N ASP A 17 -23.59 -10.29 6.86
CA ASP A 17 -23.22 -10.57 8.26
C ASP A 17 -21.77 -11.07 8.45
N GLN A 18 -21.05 -11.37 7.35
CA GLN A 18 -19.71 -11.92 7.38
C GLN A 18 -18.67 -10.84 7.04
N THR A 19 -18.10 -10.22 8.07
CA THR A 19 -17.00 -9.23 7.92
C THR A 19 -15.61 -9.85 7.87
N ARG A 20 -15.52 -11.17 8.09
CA ARG A 20 -14.30 -11.98 8.09
C ARG A 20 -14.59 -13.34 7.46
N GLY A 21 -13.64 -13.89 6.72
CA GLY A 21 -13.74 -15.21 6.13
C GLY A 21 -12.38 -15.79 5.78
N ALA A 22 -12.37 -17.04 5.33
CA ALA A 22 -11.19 -17.70 4.80
C ALA A 22 -11.51 -18.29 3.43
N SER A 23 -10.61 -18.07 2.46
CA SER A 23 -10.70 -18.65 1.13
C SER A 23 -9.68 -19.78 0.97
N SER A 24 -10.09 -20.91 0.40
CA SER A 24 -9.17 -21.99 0.02
C SER A 24 -8.26 -21.61 -1.14
N THR A 25 -8.58 -20.53 -1.86
CA THR A 25 -7.78 -20.01 -2.98
C THR A 25 -7.35 -18.58 -2.69
N ILE A 26 -6.04 -18.33 -2.72
CA ILE A 26 -5.46 -17.00 -2.61
C ILE A 26 -5.58 -16.30 -3.97
N LYS A 27 -6.26 -15.17 -4.01
CA LYS A 27 -6.41 -14.33 -5.21
C LYS A 27 -6.03 -12.90 -4.85
N GLY A 28 -4.99 -12.37 -5.49
CA GLY A 28 -4.56 -10.99 -5.21
C GLY A 28 -3.34 -10.61 -6.01
N THR A 29 -2.74 -9.47 -5.66
CA THR A 29 -1.44 -9.02 -6.16
C THR A 29 -0.50 -9.02 -4.96
N CYS A 30 0.57 -9.84 -4.98
CA CYS A 30 1.29 -10.25 -3.77
C CYS A 30 1.74 -9.09 -2.88
N TRP A 31 2.22 -7.99 -3.48
CA TRP A 31 2.74 -6.84 -2.74
C TRP A 31 1.70 -6.05 -1.96
N TYR A 32 0.41 -6.21 -2.28
CA TYR A 32 -0.70 -5.53 -1.57
C TYR A 32 -1.42 -6.48 -0.62
N MET A 33 -1.08 -7.77 -0.59
CA MET A 33 -1.77 -8.75 0.25
C MET A 33 -1.25 -8.68 1.69
N PRO A 34 -2.14 -8.62 2.70
CA PRO A 34 -1.71 -8.75 4.08
C PRO A 34 -1.21 -10.17 4.37
N PRO A 35 -0.30 -10.34 5.34
CA PRO A 35 0.34 -11.62 5.61
C PRO A 35 -0.66 -12.73 5.99
N GLU A 36 -1.70 -12.41 6.77
CA GLU A 36 -2.74 -13.37 7.15
C GLU A 36 -3.55 -13.89 5.94
N TYR A 37 -3.73 -13.07 4.90
CA TYR A 37 -4.36 -13.51 3.67
C TYR A 37 -3.41 -14.38 2.84
N GLY A 38 -2.15 -13.98 2.72
CA GLY A 38 -1.14 -14.73 1.96
C GLY A 38 -0.77 -16.09 2.58
N GLN A 39 -0.87 -16.23 3.90
CA GLN A 39 -0.50 -17.45 4.61
C GLN A 39 -1.69 -18.38 4.88
N GLN A 40 -2.85 -17.81 5.23
CA GLN A 40 -3.99 -18.56 5.74
C GLN A 40 -5.27 -18.34 4.92
N GLY A 41 -5.21 -17.53 3.85
CA GLY A 41 -6.39 -17.17 3.05
C GLY A 41 -7.41 -16.32 3.80
N GLN A 42 -7.06 -15.78 4.97
CA GLN A 42 -7.96 -15.00 5.83
C GLN A 42 -8.15 -13.60 5.26
N PHE A 43 -9.40 -13.23 4.97
CA PHE A 43 -9.76 -11.90 4.48
C PHE A 43 -10.75 -11.23 5.43
N SER A 44 -10.72 -9.91 5.43
CA SER A 44 -11.67 -9.07 6.14
C SER A 44 -11.62 -7.64 5.60
N VAL A 45 -12.48 -6.77 6.12
CA VAL A 45 -12.34 -5.31 5.89
C VAL A 45 -10.94 -4.79 6.25
N LYS A 46 -10.25 -5.40 7.22
CA LYS A 46 -8.87 -5.02 7.57
C LYS A 46 -7.84 -5.39 6.50
N SER A 47 -8.12 -6.43 5.72
CA SER A 47 -7.29 -6.81 4.58
C SER A 47 -7.32 -5.74 3.50
N ASP A 48 -8.49 -5.16 3.21
CA ASP A 48 -8.62 -4.04 2.27
C ASP A 48 -7.93 -2.77 2.81
N VAL A 49 -8.01 -2.51 4.13
CA VAL A 49 -7.31 -1.39 4.78
C VAL A 49 -5.79 -1.53 4.65
N PHE A 50 -5.25 -2.74 4.80
CA PHE A 50 -3.83 -3.01 4.59
C PHE A 50 -3.42 -2.71 3.15
N SER A 51 -4.13 -3.25 2.16
CA SER A 51 -3.84 -3.01 0.74
C SER A 51 -3.94 -1.53 0.38
N PHE A 52 -4.91 -0.81 0.96
CA PHE A 52 -5.02 0.65 0.78
C PHE A 52 -3.83 1.40 1.40
N GLY A 53 -3.35 0.98 2.57
CA GLY A 53 -2.16 1.56 3.20
C GLY A 53 -0.90 1.40 2.33
N VAL A 54 -0.72 0.23 1.70
CA VAL A 54 0.34 -0.01 0.73
C VAL A 54 0.23 0.96 -0.46
N LEU A 55 -0.97 1.11 -1.03
CA LEU A 55 -1.22 2.05 -2.13
C LEU A 55 -0.93 3.50 -1.73
N LEU A 56 -1.28 3.89 -0.50
CA LEU A 56 -1.01 5.23 0.00
C LEU A 56 0.49 5.51 0.10
N LEU A 57 1.28 4.54 0.59
CA LEU A 57 2.73 4.65 0.61
C LEU A 57 3.29 4.79 -0.81
N GLU A 58 2.83 3.99 -1.76
CA GLU A 58 3.24 4.10 -3.16
C GLU A 58 2.96 5.50 -3.76
N ILE A 59 1.82 6.10 -3.42
CA ILE A 59 1.48 7.47 -3.84
C ILE A 59 2.40 8.51 -3.18
N ILE A 60 2.66 8.38 -1.87
CA ILE A 60 3.48 9.34 -1.12
C ILE A 60 4.95 9.28 -1.55
N CYS A 61 5.47 8.08 -1.80
CA CYS A 61 6.86 7.87 -2.18
C CYS A 61 7.12 8.11 -3.68
N GLY A 62 6.06 8.11 -4.50
CA GLY A 62 6.18 8.17 -5.96
C GLY A 62 6.85 6.93 -6.56
N GLN A 63 6.99 5.84 -5.80
CA GLN A 63 7.69 4.62 -6.20
C GLN A 63 6.78 3.40 -6.07
N MET A 64 6.72 2.60 -7.13
CA MET A 64 5.95 1.36 -7.15
C MET A 64 6.55 0.36 -6.16
N ILE A 65 5.72 -0.24 -5.29
CA ILE A 65 6.20 -1.11 -4.21
C ILE A 65 7.05 -2.30 -4.68
N GLY A 66 6.77 -2.83 -5.89
CA GLY A 66 7.53 -3.93 -6.49
C GLY A 66 8.85 -3.55 -7.15
N CYS A 67 9.12 -2.24 -7.31
CA CYS A 67 10.34 -1.70 -7.95
C CYS A 67 11.14 -0.81 -7.01
N PHE A 68 10.81 -0.80 -5.71
CA PHE A 68 11.52 0.01 -4.73
C PHE A 68 13.00 -0.39 -4.66
N SER A 69 13.87 0.56 -5.02
CA SER A 69 15.32 0.35 -5.09
C SER A 69 16.10 1.24 -4.11
N GLU A 70 15.42 2.08 -3.33
CA GLU A 70 16.06 2.96 -2.36
C GLU A 70 16.19 2.29 -1.00
N GLY A 71 17.26 1.51 -0.84
CA GLY A 71 17.65 0.98 0.45
C GLY A 71 18.99 0.29 0.33
N GLU A 72 19.99 0.80 1.04
CA GLU A 72 21.14 -0.03 1.41
C GLU A 72 20.57 -1.31 2.04
N HIS A 73 20.88 -2.49 1.48
CA HIS A 73 20.53 -3.83 1.99
C HIS A 73 19.20 -4.48 1.52
N GLY A 74 18.54 -4.01 0.47
CA GLY A 74 17.43 -4.77 -0.14
C GLY A 74 16.16 -4.86 0.73
N VAL A 75 15.95 -3.85 1.58
CA VAL A 75 14.72 -3.67 2.36
C VAL A 75 13.58 -3.22 1.45
N ASN A 76 12.39 -3.80 1.60
CA ASN A 76 11.21 -3.38 0.85
C ASN A 76 10.68 -2.02 1.36
N LEU A 77 9.84 -1.37 0.55
CA LEU A 77 9.29 -0.04 0.84
C LEU A 77 8.58 0.05 2.21
N LEU A 78 7.86 -1.00 2.61
CA LEU A 78 7.13 -1.03 3.88
C LEU A 78 8.10 -0.98 5.07
N SER A 79 9.17 -1.79 5.03
CA SER A 79 10.21 -1.81 6.05
C SER A 79 10.97 -0.49 6.11
N TYR A 80 11.27 0.11 4.94
CA TYR A 80 11.91 1.42 4.87
C TYR A 80 11.04 2.52 5.49
N ALA A 81 9.77 2.61 5.08
CA ALA A 81 8.82 3.59 5.62
C ALA A 81 8.63 3.44 7.14
N TRP A 82 8.59 2.19 7.62
CA TRP A 82 8.48 1.92 9.05
C TRP A 82 9.73 2.33 9.84
N SER A 83 10.93 2.10 9.31
CA SER A 83 12.19 2.55 9.93
C SER A 83 12.23 4.06 10.03
N LYS A 84 11.95 4.78 8.94
CA LYS A 84 11.89 6.26 8.92
C LYS A 84 10.83 6.82 9.87
N TRP A 85 9.66 6.19 9.93
CA TRP A 85 8.64 6.55 10.92
C TRP A 85 9.16 6.39 12.36
N SER A 86 9.79 5.26 12.66
CA SER A 86 10.32 4.94 13.99
C SER A 86 11.49 5.85 14.40
N GLU A 87 12.28 6.32 13.44
CA GLU A 87 13.40 7.25 13.62
C GLU A 87 12.96 8.71 13.73
N GLY A 88 11.67 9.03 13.50
CA GLY A 88 11.17 10.39 13.50
C GLY A 88 11.49 11.18 12.23
N THR A 89 11.97 10.51 11.18
CA THR A 89 12.38 11.07 9.88
C THR A 89 11.41 10.66 8.76
N ALA A 90 10.12 10.54 9.08
CA ALA A 90 9.10 10.05 8.15
C ALA A 90 8.98 10.86 6.85
N LEU A 91 9.36 12.13 6.86
CA LEU A 91 9.32 12.99 5.67
C LEU A 91 10.36 12.60 4.61
N ASP A 92 11.41 11.87 4.98
CA ASP A 92 12.42 11.33 4.05
C ASP A 92 11.83 10.32 3.06
N VAL A 93 10.61 9.85 3.32
CA VAL A 93 9.88 8.89 2.49
C VAL A 93 9.08 9.59 1.38
N VAL A 94 8.89 10.91 1.48
CA VAL A 94 8.06 11.68 0.54
C VAL A 94 8.80 11.87 -0.79
N ASP A 95 8.09 11.68 -1.89
CA ASP A 95 8.59 11.92 -3.25
C ASP A 95 9.18 13.35 -3.37
N PRO A 96 10.49 13.49 -3.67
CA PRO A 96 11.14 14.80 -3.81
C PRO A 96 10.57 15.68 -4.93
N THR A 97 9.78 15.12 -5.85
CA THR A 97 9.08 15.90 -6.88
C THR A 97 7.90 16.70 -6.33
N LEU A 98 7.34 16.31 -5.18
CA LEU A 98 6.22 17.01 -4.54
C LEU A 98 6.64 18.37 -3.98
N ASP A 99 7.88 18.52 -3.51
CA ASP A 99 8.43 19.78 -3.02
C ASP A 99 8.49 20.87 -4.10
N ARG A 100 8.60 20.49 -5.38
CA ARG A 100 8.71 21.43 -6.51
C ARG A 100 7.39 22.10 -6.89
N ILE A 101 6.27 21.55 -6.42
CA ILE A 101 4.93 22.06 -6.75
C ILE A 101 4.59 23.29 -5.89
N GLU A 102 5.13 23.40 -4.67
CA GLU A 102 4.89 24.56 -3.81
C GLU A 102 5.57 25.84 -4.30
N SER A 103 6.71 25.71 -4.99
CA SER A 103 7.49 26.85 -5.49
C SER A 103 6.85 27.56 -6.70
N HIS A 104 5.80 26.99 -7.31
CA HIS A 104 5.11 27.54 -8.48
C HIS A 104 3.80 28.29 -8.15
N LYS A 105 3.43 28.44 -6.88
CA LYS A 105 2.21 29.15 -6.45
C LYS A 105 2.45 30.58 -5.91
N THR A 106 3.68 31.08 -5.95
CA THR A 106 4.04 32.41 -5.40
C THR A 106 4.41 33.42 -6.50
N GLN A 107 3.82 33.34 -7.69
CA GLN A 107 3.96 34.39 -8.70
C GLN A 107 2.65 34.72 -9.40
#